data_AF-A0A654CR61-F1
#
_entry.id   AF-A0A654CR61-F1
#
_cell.length_a   1.000
_cell.length_b   1.000
_cell.length_c   1.000
_cell.angle_alpha   90.00
_cell.angle_beta   90.00
_cell.angle_gamma   90.00
#
_symmetry.space_group_name_H-M   'P 1'
#
loop_
_entity.id
_entity.type
_entity.pdbx_description
1 polymer ?
#
loop_
_entity_poly.entity_id
_entity_poly.type
_entity_poly.pdbx_seq_one_letter_code
_entity_poly.pdbx_strand_id
1 'polypeptide(L)'
;MTQQEHDLTAQQLLEAQQALDVAAFNGILSLAIVLRKRNLLTDVETEGLHDIMSKPLSLAGNADNPVVQDAQHNLDQLFALLVDHR
;
A
#
# COMPACT_ATOMS: atom_id res chain seq x y z
N MET A 1 5.52 -29.68 -26.61
CA MET A 1 5.51 -29.10 -25.26
C MET A 1 4.48 -27.98 -25.28
N THR A 2 3.25 -28.27 -24.86
CA THR A 2 2.17 -27.28 -24.80
C THR A 2 2.30 -26.51 -23.50
N GLN A 3 2.61 -25.24 -23.62
CA GLN A 3 2.66 -24.27 -22.54
C GLN A 3 1.23 -24.13 -21.99
N GLN A 4 0.92 -24.79 -20.87
CA GLN A 4 -0.33 -24.57 -20.15
C GLN A 4 -0.28 -23.14 -19.60
N GLU A 5 -0.94 -22.21 -20.28
CA GLU A 5 -1.37 -20.97 -19.63
C GLU A 5 -2.18 -21.37 -18.40
N HIS A 6 -1.66 -21.04 -17.22
CA HIS A 6 -2.36 -21.29 -15.97
C HIS A 6 -3.51 -20.29 -15.91
N ASP A 7 -4.68 -20.68 -16.42
CA ASP A 7 -5.92 -19.95 -16.17
C ASP A 7 -6.17 -19.96 -14.66
N LEU A 8 -5.82 -18.84 -14.03
CA LEU A 8 -6.03 -18.61 -12.62
C LEU A 8 -7.54 -18.54 -12.37
N THR A 9 -8.01 -19.26 -11.36
CA THR A 9 -9.38 -19.09 -10.88
C THR A 9 -9.60 -17.64 -10.40
N ALA A 10 -10.83 -17.15 -10.40
CA ALA A 10 -11.16 -15.81 -9.91
C ALA A 10 -10.66 -15.57 -8.48
N GLN A 11 -10.65 -16.61 -7.63
CA GLN A 11 -10.08 -16.56 -6.29
C GLN A 11 -8.55 -16.41 -6.32
N GLN A 12 -7.84 -17.17 -7.15
CA GLN A 12 -6.39 -17.04 -7.28
C GLN A 12 -5.96 -15.68 -7.86
N LEU A 13 -6.77 -15.10 -8.75
CA LEU A 13 -6.56 -13.73 -9.24
C LEU A 13 -6.74 -12.70 -8.10
N LEU A 14 -7.77 -12.86 -7.27
CA LEU A 14 -7.99 -11.98 -6.11
C LEU A 14 -6.86 -12.10 -5.09
N GLU A 15 -6.43 -13.31 -4.75
CA GLU A 15 -5.32 -13.57 -3.83
C GLU A 15 -3.99 -13.02 -4.39
N ALA A 16 -3.73 -13.20 -5.68
CA ALA A 16 -2.55 -12.65 -6.34
C ALA A 16 -2.58 -11.11 -6.37
N GLN A 17 -3.75 -10.51 -6.61
CA GLN A 17 -3.94 -9.06 -6.57
C GLN A 17 -3.69 -8.52 -5.15
N GLN A 18 -4.24 -9.17 -4.13
CA GLN A 18 -4.00 -8.80 -2.73
C GLN A 18 -2.51 -8.91 -2.35
N ALA A 19 -1.83 -9.98 -2.79
CA ALA A 19 -0.39 -10.14 -2.55
C ALA A 19 0.44 -9.07 -3.26
N LEU A 20 0.06 -8.69 -4.48
CA LEU A 20 0.68 -7.59 -5.24
C LEU A 20 0.46 -6.24 -4.55
N ASP A 21 -0.76 -5.96 -4.09
CA ASP A 21 -1.09 -4.72 -3.40
C ASP A 21 -0.29 -4.62 -2.08
N VAL A 22 -0.25 -5.68 -1.27
CA VAL A 22 0.57 -5.74 -0.04
C VAL A 22 2.06 -5.57 -0.34
N ALA A 23 2.59 -6.21 -1.39
CA ALA A 23 3.99 -6.08 -1.77
C ALA A 23 4.34 -4.65 -2.25
N ALA A 24 3.45 -4.02 -3.03
CA ALA A 24 3.60 -2.65 -3.48
C ALA A 24 3.57 -1.67 -2.30
N PHE A 25 2.62 -1.82 -1.37
CA PHE A 25 2.53 -1.01 -0.16
C PHE A 25 3.81 -1.12 0.69
N ASN A 26 4.27 -2.34 0.96
CA ASN A 26 5.49 -2.58 1.74
C ASN A 26 6.75 -2.01 1.07
N GLY A 27 6.83 -2.12 -0.27
CA GLY A 27 7.94 -1.58 -1.05
C GLY A 27 8.01 -0.05 -0.99
N ILE A 28 6.88 0.63 -1.20
CA ILE A 28 6.80 2.09 -1.14
C ILE A 28 7.11 2.59 0.27
N LEU A 29 6.56 1.94 1.31
CA LEU A 29 6.84 2.31 2.69
C LEU A 29 8.31 2.14 3.05
N SER A 30 8.92 1.02 2.65
CA SER A 30 10.36 0.76 2.87
C SER A 30 11.22 1.84 2.21
N LEU A 31 10.86 2.26 1.00
CA LEU A 31 11.53 3.35 0.32
C LEU A 31 11.37 4.67 1.08
N ALA A 32 10.15 5.00 1.51
CA ALA A 32 9.87 6.21 2.30
C ALA A 32 10.71 6.26 3.59
N ILE A 33 10.80 5.14 4.32
CA ILE A 33 11.66 5.01 5.52
C ILE A 33 13.12 5.33 5.18
N VAL A 34 13.65 4.73 4.11
CA VAL A 34 15.06 4.93 3.71
C VAL A 34 15.33 6.37 3.28
N LEU A 35 14.43 6.98 2.51
CA LEU A 35 14.57 8.36 2.04
C LEU A 35 14.50 9.35 3.22
N ARG A 36 13.57 9.15 4.14
CA ARG A 36 13.41 9.99 5.32
C ARG A 36 14.62 9.92 6.26
N LYS A 37 15.16 8.71 6.51
CA LYS A 37 16.42 8.52 7.26
C LYS A 37 17.62 9.23 6.62
N ARG A 38 17.57 9.52 5.33
CA ARG A 38 18.61 10.25 4.59
C ARG A 38 18.29 11.74 4.45
N ASN A 39 17.23 12.24 5.09
CA ASN A 39 16.71 13.61 4.93
C ASN A 39 16.40 13.96 3.47
N LEU A 40 16.02 12.96 2.66
CA LEU A 40 15.63 13.12 1.25
C LEU A 40 14.11 13.20 1.06
N LEU A 41 13.36 13.15 2.17
CA LEU A 41 11.92 13.24 2.18
C LEU A 41 11.51 14.07 3.40
N THR A 42 10.86 15.19 3.15
CA THR A 42 10.35 16.10 4.18
C THR A 42 9.06 15.58 4.80
N ASP A 43 8.62 16.21 5.89
CA ASP A 43 7.31 15.93 6.52
C ASP A 43 6.17 16.08 5.49
N VAL A 44 6.18 17.18 4.73
CA VAL A 44 5.16 17.48 3.70
C VAL A 44 5.18 16.45 2.56
N GLU A 45 6.36 16.03 2.11
CA GLU A 45 6.45 14.99 1.07
C GLU A 45 6.02 13.62 1.59
N THR A 46 6.19 13.35 2.89
CA THR A 46 5.76 12.11 3.54
C THR A 46 4.23 12.07 3.62
N GLU A 47 3.61 13.17 4.04
CA GLU A 47 2.15 13.34 4.04
C GLU A 47 1.58 13.24 2.63
N GLY A 48 2.21 13.87 1.63
CA GLY A 48 1.77 13.76 0.23
C GLY A 48 1.83 12.32 -0.30
N LEU A 49 2.84 11.53 0.13
CA LEU A 49 2.92 10.12 -0.21
C LEU A 49 1.80 9.30 0.45
N HIS A 50 1.48 9.59 1.71
CA HIS A 50 0.36 8.99 2.42
C HIS A 50 -0.95 9.22 1.68
N ASP A 51 -1.25 10.47 1.31
CA ASP A 51 -2.46 10.84 0.56
C ASP A 51 -2.58 10.06 -0.76
N ILE A 52 -1.49 9.94 -1.51
CA ILE A 52 -1.45 9.19 -2.77
C ILE A 52 -1.78 7.72 -2.53
N MET A 53 -1.23 7.12 -1.47
CA MET A 53 -1.43 5.71 -1.13
C MET A 53 -2.82 5.44 -0.56
N SER A 54 -3.42 6.39 0.15
CA SER A 54 -4.77 6.28 0.72
C SER A 54 -5.88 6.51 -0.31
N LYS A 55 -5.63 7.30 -1.36
CA LYS A 55 -6.66 7.68 -2.33
C LYS A 55 -7.39 6.50 -2.98
N PRO A 56 -6.71 5.42 -3.45
CA PRO A 56 -7.39 4.24 -4.00
C PRO A 56 -8.29 3.51 -2.98
N LEU A 57 -7.90 3.53 -1.69
CA LEU A 57 -8.64 2.89 -0.60
C LEU A 57 -9.91 3.68 -0.25
N SER A 58 -9.87 5.01 -0.40
CA SER A 58 -11.00 5.91 -0.12
C SER A 58 -12.08 5.97 -1.21
N LEU A 59 -11.90 5.29 -2.34
CA LEU A 59 -12.87 5.30 -3.44
C LEU A 59 -14.21 4.66 -3.01
N ALA A 60 -15.33 5.19 -3.49
CA ALA A 60 -16.68 4.78 -3.07
C ALA A 60 -16.97 3.26 -3.23
N GLY A 61 -16.31 2.58 -4.19
CA GLY A 61 -16.43 1.13 -4.34
C GLY A 61 -15.67 0.30 -3.30
N ASN A 62 -14.76 0.94 -2.57
CA ASN A 62 -13.86 0.33 -1.58
C ASN A 62 -14.17 0.77 -0.15
N ALA A 63 -14.83 1.92 0.03
CA ALA A 63 -15.07 2.56 1.32
C ALA A 63 -15.84 1.68 2.34
N ASP A 64 -16.78 0.86 1.87
CA ASP A 64 -17.56 -0.05 2.73
C ASP A 64 -16.93 -1.44 2.88
N ASN A 65 -15.76 -1.69 2.29
CA ASN A 65 -15.09 -2.98 2.38
C ASN A 65 -14.23 -3.04 3.68
N PRO A 66 -14.54 -3.95 4.62
CA PRO A 66 -13.81 -4.03 5.90
C PRO A 66 -12.33 -4.36 5.73
N VAL A 67 -11.95 -5.08 4.67
CA VAL A 67 -10.53 -5.39 4.37
C VAL A 67 -9.79 -4.12 3.92
N VAL A 68 -10.45 -3.26 3.15
CA VAL A 68 -9.88 -1.98 2.71
C VAL A 68 -9.74 -1.04 3.91
N GLN A 69 -10.70 -1.03 4.83
CA GLN A 69 -10.63 -0.23 6.05
C GLN A 69 -9.46 -0.66 6.95
N ASP A 70 -9.22 -1.97 7.09
CA ASP A 70 -8.06 -2.49 7.83
C ASP A 70 -6.75 -2.09 7.15
N ALA A 71 -6.67 -2.20 5.81
CA ALA A 71 -5.50 -1.76 5.05
C ALA A 71 -5.23 -0.25 5.20
N GLN A 72 -6.28 0.59 5.16
CA GLN A 72 -6.18 2.02 5.40
C GLN A 72 -5.69 2.33 6.82
N HIS A 73 -6.24 1.64 7.83
CA HIS A 73 -5.82 1.83 9.22
C HIS A 73 -4.34 1.48 9.43
N ASN A 74 -3.89 0.35 8.85
CA ASN A 74 -2.49 -0.06 8.91
C ASN A 74 -1.58 0.96 8.20
N LEU A 75 -1.99 1.47 7.05
CA LEU A 75 -1.27 2.52 6.32
C LEU A 75 -1.13 3.79 7.17
N ASP A 76 -2.21 4.26 7.81
CA ASP A 76 -2.22 5.44 8.67
C ASP A 76 -1.24 5.31 9.84
N GLN A 77 -1.22 4.14 10.51
CA GLN A 77 -0.28 3.88 11.60
C GLN A 77 1.18 3.93 11.14
N LEU A 78 1.48 3.34 9.99
CA LEU A 78 2.85 3.27 9.46
C LEU A 78 3.37 4.66 9.06
N PHE A 79 2.51 5.51 8.48
CA PHE A 79 2.87 6.88 8.14
C PHE A 79 2.96 7.79 9.37
N ALA A 80 2.12 7.59 10.40
CA ALA A 80 2.26 8.29 11.67
C ALA A 80 3.63 8.02 12.31
N LEU A 81 4.08 6.75 12.33
CA LEU A 81 5.41 6.38 12.82
C LEU A 81 6.54 7.04 12.01
N LEU A 82 6.36 7.21 10.71
CA LEU A 82 7.32 7.93 9.89
C LEU A 82 7.42 9.39 10.33
N VAL A 83 6.29 10.08 10.49
CA VAL A 83 6.24 11.50 10.84
C VAL A 83 6.76 11.77 12.26
N ASP A 84 6.43 10.90 13.22
CA ASP A 84 6.77 11.06 14.63
C ASP A 84 8.23 10.76 14.99
N HIS A 85 8.99 10.05 14.14
CA HIS A 85 10.41 9.72 14.37
C HIS A 85 11.39 10.90 14.13
N ARG A 86 11.12 12.06 14.73
CA ARG A 86 12.03 13.22 14.77
C ARG A 86 13.22 13.02 15.70
#